data_AF-A0A7W8JBW1-F1
#
_entry.id   AF-A0A7W8JBW1-F1
#
_cell.length_a   1.000
_cell.length_b   1.000
_cell.length_c   1.000
_cell.angle_alpha   90.00
_cell.angle_beta   90.00
_cell.angle_gamma   90.00
#
_symmetry.space_group_name_H-M   'P 1'
#
loop_
_entity.id
_entity.type
_entity.pdbx_description
1 polymer ?
#
loop_
_entity_poly.entity_id
_entity_poly.type
_entity_poly.pdbx_seq_one_letter_code
_entity_poly.pdbx_strand_id
1 'polypeptide(L)'
;MTAPIEHRTTLIIEGWNKGFNKVAFTKMLQHEFGFSLTVAKNMTDQVLERTPIAINVESADIKRISSLAQQMGAIVCSGNSSTSAIPEDSCR
;
A
#
# COMPACT_ATOMS: atom_id res chain seq x y z
N MET A 1 19.59 -25.06 -8.53
CA MET A 1 19.57 -23.72 -7.94
C MET A 1 18.34 -23.02 -8.50
N THR A 2 17.19 -23.18 -7.84
CA THR A 2 15.91 -22.63 -8.31
C THR A 2 15.77 -21.25 -7.70
N ALA A 3 15.83 -20.19 -8.52
CA ALA A 3 15.48 -18.86 -8.06
C ALA A 3 14.03 -18.88 -7.54
N PRO A 4 13.73 -18.36 -6.34
CA PRO A 4 12.36 -18.27 -5.88
C PRO A 4 11.60 -17.35 -6.84
N ILE A 5 10.43 -17.81 -7.28
CA ILE A 5 9.52 -17.01 -8.09
C ILE A 5 9.02 -15.91 -7.14
N GLU A 6 9.62 -14.73 -7.21
CA GLU A 6 9.16 -13.56 -6.47
C GLU A 6 7.80 -13.13 -7.04
N HIS A 7 6.74 -13.70 -6.48
CA HIS A 7 5.39 -13.21 -6.72
C HIS A 7 5.28 -11.85 -6.03
N ARG A 8 5.52 -10.79 -6.80
CA ARG A 8 5.31 -9.40 -6.39
C ARG A 8 3.95 -8.94 -6.91
N THR A 9 3.22 -8.24 -6.07
CA THR A 9 1.92 -7.64 -6.39
C THR A 9 1.97 -6.15 -6.10
N THR A 10 1.30 -5.37 -6.93
CA THR A 10 1.23 -3.92 -6.77
C THR A 10 0.13 -3.57 -5.76
N LEU A 11 0.51 -2.91 -4.69
CA LEU A 11 -0.39 -2.22 -3.77
C LEU A 11 -0.52 -0.77 -4.25
N ILE A 12 -1.75 -0.34 -4.54
CA ILE A 12 -2.07 1.04 -4.91
C ILE A 12 -2.64 1.73 -3.68
N ILE A 13 -2.15 2.93 -3.36
CA ILE A 13 -2.66 3.77 -2.27
C ILE A 13 -3.27 5.00 -2.92
N GLU A 14 -4.60 5.05 -2.96
CA GLU A 14 -5.37 6.01 -3.73
C GLU A 14 -5.69 7.30 -2.96
N GLY A 15 -5.53 7.25 -1.63
CA GLY A 15 -5.81 8.40 -0.78
C GLY A 15 -5.81 8.05 0.69
N TRP A 16 -6.59 8.80 1.46
CA TRP A 16 -6.60 8.73 2.92
C TRP A 16 -7.96 9.12 3.51
N ASN A 17 -8.22 8.61 4.71
CA ASN A 17 -9.40 8.88 5.52
C ASN A 17 -9.07 9.84 6.68
N LYS A 18 -10.09 10.53 7.20
CA LYS A 18 -9.94 11.41 8.36
C LYS A 18 -9.27 10.64 9.52
N GLY A 19 -8.18 11.22 10.06
CA GLY A 19 -7.35 10.53 11.06
C GLY A 19 -6.09 9.88 10.49
N PHE A 20 -5.79 10.06 9.19
CA PHE A 20 -4.58 9.55 8.58
C PHE A 20 -3.31 9.98 9.30
N ASN A 21 -2.55 9.00 9.79
CA ASN A 21 -1.32 9.23 10.51
C ASN A 21 -0.13 9.26 9.54
N LYS A 22 0.09 10.42 8.92
CA LYS A 22 1.19 10.64 7.98
C LYS A 22 2.56 10.26 8.54
N VAL A 23 2.82 10.50 9.82
CA VAL A 23 4.12 10.19 10.43
C VAL A 23 4.32 8.68 10.57
N ALA A 24 3.30 7.96 11.04
CA ALA A 24 3.35 6.50 11.12
C ALA A 24 3.46 5.87 9.73
N PHE A 25 2.74 6.42 8.75
CA PHE A 25 2.79 5.97 7.36
C PHE A 25 4.18 6.18 6.73
N THR A 26 4.79 7.35 6.88
CA THR A 26 6.16 7.59 6.42
C THR A 26 7.18 6.67 7.10
N LYS A 27 6.99 6.32 8.38
CA LYS A 27 7.85 5.36 9.08
C LYS A 27 7.66 3.93 8.56
N MET A 28 6.42 3.53 8.29
CA MET A 28 6.10 2.24 7.68
C MET A 28 6.77 2.10 6.31
N LEU A 29 6.72 3.14 5.49
CA LEU A 29 7.40 3.15 4.19
C LEU A 29 8.92 2.97 4.30
N GLN A 30 9.55 3.53 5.35
CA GLN A 30 10.98 3.33 5.60
C GLN A 30 11.28 1.91 6.13
N HIS A 31 10.47 1.39 7.05
CA HIS A 31 10.72 0.12 7.70
C HIS A 31 10.43 -1.08 6.78
N GLU A 32 9.31 -1.04 6.06
CA GLU A 32 8.85 -2.17 5.24
C GLU A 32 9.53 -2.22 3.87
N PHE A 33 9.89 -1.06 3.30
CA PHE A 33 10.44 -0.99 1.95
C PHE A 33 11.88 -0.46 1.88
N GLY A 34 12.47 -0.08 3.02
CA GLY A 34 13.82 0.48 3.06
C GLY A 34 13.95 1.84 2.35
N PHE A 35 12.84 2.54 2.09
CA PHE A 35 12.90 3.84 1.43
C PHE A 35 13.64 4.87 2.30
N SER A 36 14.32 5.81 1.65
CA SER A 36 14.89 6.96 2.37
C SER A 36 13.77 7.84 2.91
N LEU A 37 14.06 8.62 3.95
CA LEU A 37 13.10 9.56 4.53
C LEU A 37 12.51 10.50 3.48
N THR A 38 13.33 11.00 2.55
CA THR A 38 12.88 11.90 1.47
C THR A 38 11.90 11.22 0.54
N VAL A 39 12.19 9.97 0.12
CA VAL A 39 11.30 9.20 -0.76
C VAL A 39 10.00 8.88 -0.04
N ALA A 40 10.07 8.35 1.19
CA ALA A 40 8.91 8.02 1.98
C ALA A 40 8.03 9.24 2.28
N LYS A 41 8.65 10.40 2.56
CA LYS A 41 7.95 11.67 2.73
C LYS A 41 7.24 12.08 1.44
N ASN A 42 7.94 12.08 0.31
CA ASN A 42 7.36 12.47 -0.97
C ASN A 42 6.17 11.56 -1.37
N MET A 43 6.26 10.26 -1.09
CA MET A 43 5.14 9.34 -1.29
C MET A 43 3.96 9.64 -0.34
N THR A 44 4.26 9.97 0.90
CA THR A 44 3.24 10.37 1.88
C THR A 44 2.55 11.68 1.45
N ASP A 45 3.31 12.65 0.96
CA ASP A 45 2.80 13.93 0.46
C ASP A 45 1.91 13.71 -0.78
N GLN A 46 2.29 12.81 -1.70
CA GLN A 46 1.43 12.40 -2.82
C GLN A 46 0.10 11.80 -2.35
N VAL A 47 0.12 10.91 -1.34
CA VAL A 47 -1.10 10.36 -0.75
C VAL A 47 -1.96 11.48 -0.18
N LEU A 48 -1.36 12.44 0.54
CA LEU A 48 -2.08 13.60 1.10
C LEU A 48 -2.76 14.45 0.01
N GLU A 49 -2.08 14.61 -1.13
CA GLU A 49 -2.59 15.29 -2.33
C GLU A 49 -3.61 14.46 -3.13
N ARG A 50 -3.99 13.27 -2.64
CA ARG A 50 -4.86 12.29 -3.34
C ARG A 50 -4.30 11.86 -4.69
N THR A 51 -2.98 11.87 -4.81
CA THR A 51 -2.26 11.32 -5.96
C THR A 51 -1.96 9.84 -5.67
N PRO A 52 -2.45 8.90 -6.50
CA PRO A 52 -2.23 7.49 -6.26
C PRO A 52 -0.75 7.12 -6.30
N ILE A 53 -0.28 6.34 -5.32
CA ILE A 53 1.06 5.77 -5.33
C ILE A 53 0.98 4.25 -5.49
N ALA A 54 1.89 3.70 -6.28
CA ALA A 54 2.02 2.25 -6.50
C ALA A 54 3.27 1.73 -5.81
N ILE A 55 3.12 0.66 -5.03
CA ILE A 55 4.22 0.04 -4.28
C ILE A 55 4.24 -1.45 -4.63
N ASN A 56 5.42 -1.94 -5.00
CA ASN A 56 5.63 -3.37 -5.22
C ASN A 56 5.83 -4.04 -3.86
N VAL A 57 4.94 -4.98 -3.53
CA VAL A 57 4.97 -5.75 -2.30
C VAL A 57 5.05 -7.23 -2.66
N GLU A 58 5.72 -8.04 -1.85
CA GLU A 58 5.60 -9.48 -2.00
C GLU A 58 4.14 -9.92 -1.80
N SER A 59 3.65 -10.82 -2.64
CA SER A 59 2.28 -11.34 -2.56
C SER A 59 1.98 -11.99 -1.21
N ALA A 60 3.01 -12.52 -0.52
CA ALA A 60 2.89 -13.04 0.84
C ALA A 60 2.57 -11.94 1.87
N ASP A 61 3.12 -10.74 1.67
CA ASP A 61 3.00 -9.61 2.60
C ASP A 61 1.88 -8.63 2.24
N ILE A 62 1.30 -8.70 1.04
CA ILE A 62 0.34 -7.69 0.57
C ILE A 62 -0.84 -7.49 1.52
N LYS A 63 -1.36 -8.57 2.13
CA LYS A 63 -2.45 -8.47 3.10
C LYS A 63 -2.00 -7.74 4.37
N ARG A 64 -0.82 -8.07 4.89
CA ARG A 64 -0.25 -7.46 6.09
C ARG A 64 0.01 -5.97 5.89
N ILE A 65 0.67 -5.61 4.78
CA ILE A 65 0.97 -4.23 4.42
C ILE A 65 -0.31 -3.44 4.16
N SER A 66 -1.27 -4.01 3.43
CA SER A 66 -2.58 -3.39 3.19
C SER A 66 -3.29 -3.07 4.50
N SER A 67 -3.42 -4.04 5.40
CA SER A 67 -4.04 -3.82 6.71
C SER A 67 -3.28 -2.81 7.57
N LEU A 68 -1.95 -2.77 7.49
CA LEU A 68 -1.15 -1.80 8.22
C LEU A 68 -1.36 -0.37 7.68
N ALA A 69 -1.38 -0.21 6.36
CA ALA A 69 -1.68 1.07 5.72
C ALA A 69 -3.11 1.55 6.02
N GLN A 70 -4.10 0.65 6.00
CA GLN A 70 -5.49 0.95 6.37
C GLN A 70 -5.63 1.39 7.83
N GLN A 71 -4.94 0.73 8.77
CA GLN A 71 -4.90 1.14 10.18
C GLN A 71 -4.32 2.53 10.37
N MET A 72 -3.39 2.95 9.50
CA MET A 72 -2.85 4.31 9.48
C MET A 72 -3.79 5.31 8.82
N GLY A 73 -4.93 4.86 8.29
CA GLY A 73 -5.94 5.68 7.62
C GLY A 73 -5.73 5.83 6.12
N ALA A 74 -4.87 5.04 5.48
CA ALA A 74 -4.69 5.05 4.03
C ALA A 74 -5.81 4.26 3.33
N ILE A 75 -6.20 4.71 2.14
CA ILE A 75 -7.12 3.99 1.25
C ILE A 75 -6.25 3.19 0.28
N VAL A 76 -6.37 1.87 0.31
CA VAL A 76 -5.52 0.96 -0.45
C VAL A 76 -6.35 0.01 -1.32
N CYS A 77 -5.85 -0.22 -2.53
CA CYS A 77 -6.38 -1.14 -3.52
C CYS A 77 -5.27 -2.11 -3.92
N SER A 78 -5.47 -3.40 -3.69
CA SER A 78 -4.55 -4.44 -4.18
C SER A 78 -5.01 -4.91 -5.55
N GLY A 79 -4.23 -4.65 -6.59
CA GLY A 79 -4.49 -5.19 -7.92
C GLY A 79 -3.93 -6.61 -8.05
N ASN A 80 -4.73 -7.63 -7.74
CA ASN A 80 -4.41 -9.01 -8.13
C ASN A 80 -5.12 -9.35 -9.44
N SER A 81 -4.42 -9.25 -10.56
CA SER A 81 -4.91 -9.82 -11.82
C SER A 81 -4.82 -11.35 -11.77
N SER A 82 -5.67 -12.01 -10.98
CA SER A 82 -5.96 -13.46 -11.05
C SER A 82 -7.21 -13.82 -10.23
N THR A 83 -8.36 -13.80 -10.93
CA THR A 83 -9.52 -14.72 -10.82
C THR A 83 -10.47 -14.64 -9.61
N SER A 84 -11.66 -14.08 -9.91
CA SER A 84 -13.01 -14.37 -9.39
C SER A 84 -13.21 -14.66 -7.90
N ALA A 85 -13.69 -13.64 -7.18
CA ALA A 85 -14.95 -13.75 -6.42
C ALA A 85 -15.48 -12.33 -6.11
N ILE A 86 -16.65 -12.03 -6.67
CA ILE A 86 -17.51 -10.89 -6.33
C ILE A 86 -17.89 -11.01 -4.84
N PRO A 87 -17.86 -9.92 -4.07
CA PRO A 87 -19.13 -9.26 -3.78
C PRO A 87 -19.07 -7.77 -4.15
N GLU A 88 -19.96 -7.39 -5.06
CA GLU A 88 -20.50 -6.06 -5.14
C GLU A 88 -21.21 -5.79 -3.82
N ASP A 89 -20.53 -5.11 -2.90
CA ASP A 89 -21.11 -4.03 -2.09
C ASP A 89 -20.02 -3.55 -1.14
N SER A 90 -19.54 -2.33 -1.36
CA SER A 90 -19.38 -1.28 -0.33
C SER A 90 -18.38 -0.23 -0.82
N CYS A 91 -18.80 0.50 -1.86
CA CYS A 91 -18.38 1.89 -2.03
C CYS A 91 -19.66 2.73 -1.99
N ARG A 92 -20.09 3.08 -0.78
CA ARG A 92 -21.01 4.19 -0.55
C ARG A 92 -20.57 5.01 0.64
#